data_AF-A0A397AV01-F1
#
_entry.id   AF-A0A397AV01-F1
#
_cell.length_a   1.000
_cell.length_b   1.000
_cell.length_c   1.000
_cell.angle_alpha   90.00
_cell.angle_beta   90.00
_cell.angle_gamma   90.00
#
_symmetry.space_group_name_H-M   'P 1'
#
loop_
_entity.id
_entity.type
_entity.pdbx_description
1 polymer ?
#
loop_
_entity_poly.entity_id
_entity_poly.type
_entity_poly.pdbx_seq_one_letter_code
_entity_poly.pdbx_strand_id
1 'polypeptide(L)'
;MASAIASAASEMDGHDKETEYEAKMVKKTVLARERRKMRRKELLGSMTADERKAFVKNEAQTEQERAQRLAVASETGQRVAIDCGYDGIMSDKEVSSLSKQIKFCYGTIRRMDDPFALTVTDCTDGSRIASALQRFSADKWSIQLQPASDLVFLTPDSPNLLSTLDRSKVYVIGSSAIPPGRSLQAATALGVETARLPIQEFVPDRHTDHILNVNTVVEILASIQAGNDWPTTLAECLPKVL
;
A
#
# COMPACT_ATOMS: atom_id res chain seq x y z
N MET A 1 -16.58 42.87 -1.53
CA MET A 1 -15.27 42.91 -0.84
C MET A 1 -15.24 42.03 0.41
N ALA A 2 -16.17 42.14 1.36
CA ALA A 2 -16.15 41.34 2.60
C ALA A 2 -16.14 39.80 2.40
N SER A 3 -16.88 39.29 1.40
CA SER A 3 -16.95 37.85 1.10
C SER A 3 -15.63 37.28 0.51
N ALA A 4 -14.89 38.08 -0.27
CA ALA A 4 -13.60 37.66 -0.82
C ALA A 4 -12.50 37.64 0.26
N ILE A 5 -12.55 38.58 1.21
CA ILE A 5 -11.61 38.65 2.33
C ILE A 5 -11.83 37.49 3.31
N ALA A 6 -13.09 37.10 3.56
CA ALA A 6 -13.42 35.94 4.39
C ALA A 6 -12.97 34.61 3.76
N SER A 7 -13.11 34.46 2.42
CA SER A 7 -12.60 33.29 1.69
C SER A 7 -11.08 33.19 1.77
N ALA A 8 -10.37 34.30 1.53
CA ALA A 8 -8.91 34.35 1.61
C ALA A 8 -8.38 34.08 3.03
N ALA A 9 -9.07 34.58 4.06
CA ALA A 9 -8.72 34.32 5.46
C ALA A 9 -8.94 32.85 5.85
N SER A 10 -10.01 32.21 5.35
CA SER A 10 -10.27 30.78 5.56
C SER A 10 -9.26 29.90 4.83
N GLU A 11 -8.82 30.29 3.64
CA GLU A 11 -7.79 29.59 2.87
C GLU A 11 -6.40 29.71 3.52
N MET A 12 -6.05 30.90 4.03
CA MET A 12 -4.82 31.11 4.79
C MET A 12 -4.79 30.33 6.12
N ASP A 13 -5.87 30.36 6.91
CA ASP A 13 -5.96 29.61 8.17
C ASP A 13 -5.90 28.09 7.95
N GLY A 14 -6.45 27.60 6.83
CA GLY A 14 -6.30 26.21 6.41
C GLY A 14 -4.87 25.84 6.03
N HIS A 15 -4.16 26.73 5.32
CA HIS A 15 -2.77 26.53 4.90
C HIS A 15 -1.79 26.55 6.09
N ASP A 16 -1.99 27.44 7.06
CA ASP A 16 -1.14 27.51 8.26
C ASP A 16 -1.30 26.27 9.16
N LYS A 17 -2.53 25.78 9.33
CA LYS A 17 -2.78 24.51 10.05
C LYS A 17 -2.18 23.30 9.33
N GLU A 18 -2.17 23.32 8.01
CA GLU A 18 -1.61 22.26 7.17
C GLU A 18 -0.08 22.21 7.26
N THR A 19 0.58 23.36 7.12
CA THR A 19 2.03 23.45 7.27
C THR A 19 2.48 23.06 8.67
N GLU A 20 1.72 23.42 9.71
CA GLU A 20 1.99 22.98 11.09
C GLU A 20 1.82 21.46 11.28
N TYR A 21 0.78 20.85 10.70
CA TYR A 21 0.57 19.40 10.73
C TYR A 21 1.69 18.65 9.99
N GLU A 22 2.08 19.11 8.81
CA GLU A 22 3.19 18.52 8.06
C GLU A 22 4.51 18.62 8.82
N ALA A 23 4.81 19.80 9.39
CA ALA A 23 5.99 19.99 10.23
C ALA A 23 5.99 19.05 11.45
N LYS A 24 4.83 18.85 12.08
CA LYS A 24 4.66 17.90 13.19
C LYS A 24 4.91 16.45 12.76
N MET A 25 4.43 16.05 11.58
CA MET A 25 4.65 14.71 11.03
C MET A 25 6.10 14.47 10.60
N VAL A 26 6.77 15.47 10.02
CA VAL A 26 8.20 15.44 9.73
C VAL A 26 8.98 15.28 11.04
N LYS A 27 8.69 16.10 12.05
CA LYS A 27 9.32 16.01 13.38
C LYS A 27 9.12 14.63 14.02
N LYS A 28 7.90 14.07 13.95
CA LYS A 28 7.61 12.70 14.42
C LYS A 28 8.44 11.65 13.69
N THR A 29 8.60 11.79 12.37
CA THR A 29 9.39 10.87 11.52
C THR A 29 10.88 10.93 11.85
N VAL A 30 11.42 12.14 12.04
CA VAL A 30 12.83 12.34 12.45
C VAL A 30 13.09 11.71 13.81
N LEU A 31 12.24 12.01 14.80
CA LEU A 31 12.35 11.43 16.15
C LEU A 31 12.25 9.89 16.12
N ALA A 32 11.36 9.31 15.30
CA ALA A 32 11.26 7.86 15.14
C ALA A 32 12.55 7.25 14.56
N ARG A 33 13.18 7.94 13.59
CA ARG A 33 14.46 7.52 12.99
C ARG A 33 15.60 7.59 14.01
N GLU A 34 15.67 8.65 14.80
CA GLU A 34 16.65 8.80 15.88
C GLU A 34 16.49 7.73 16.95
N ARG A 35 15.26 7.48 17.42
CA ARG A 35 14.96 6.40 18.37
C ARG A 35 15.37 5.03 17.82
N ARG A 36 15.15 4.76 16.53
CA ARG A 36 15.62 3.52 15.88
C ARG A 36 17.14 3.42 15.85
N LYS A 37 17.84 4.51 15.53
CA LYS A 37 19.31 4.56 15.54
C LYS A 37 19.87 4.34 16.94
N MET A 38 19.29 4.96 17.96
CA MET A 38 19.70 4.80 19.35
C MET A 38 19.48 3.36 19.85
N ARG A 39 18.28 2.79 19.64
CA ARG A 39 18.00 1.39 19.99
C ARG A 39 18.96 0.41 19.32
N ARG A 40 19.29 0.65 18.04
CA ARG A 40 20.28 -0.17 17.34
C ARG A 40 21.67 -0.05 17.94
N LYS A 41 22.10 1.17 18.26
CA LYS A 41 23.41 1.44 18.87
C LYS A 41 23.51 0.76 20.25
N GLU A 42 22.46 0.85 21.05
CA GLU A 42 22.36 0.22 22.36
C GLU A 42 22.40 -1.32 22.25
N LEU A 43 21.57 -1.91 21.38
CA LEU A 43 21.54 -3.35 21.13
C LEU A 43 22.92 -3.89 20.68
N LEU A 44 23.57 -3.23 19.72
CA LEU A 44 24.90 -3.64 19.28
C LEU A 44 25.98 -3.35 20.33
N GLY A 45 25.76 -2.36 21.19
CA GLY A 45 26.66 -1.97 22.26
C GLY A 45 26.65 -2.93 23.44
N SER A 46 25.50 -3.55 23.72
CA SER A 46 25.35 -4.57 24.77
C SER A 46 25.85 -5.96 24.36
N MET A 47 26.18 -6.16 23.09
CA MET A 47 26.73 -7.41 22.54
C MET A 47 28.28 -7.43 22.59
N THR A 48 28.85 -8.61 22.75
CA THR A 48 30.28 -8.87 22.52
C THR A 48 30.67 -8.64 21.05
N ALA A 49 31.96 -8.58 20.76
CA ALA A 49 32.46 -8.39 19.39
C ALA A 49 32.00 -9.52 18.44
N ASP A 50 32.03 -10.77 18.90
CA ASP A 50 31.63 -11.94 18.12
C ASP A 50 30.12 -11.99 17.90
N GLU A 51 29.32 -11.73 18.94
CA GLU A 51 27.85 -11.63 18.82
C GLU A 51 27.45 -10.51 17.86
N ARG A 52 28.09 -9.33 17.93
CA ARG A 52 27.83 -8.22 17.02
C ARG A 52 28.12 -8.61 15.58
N LYS A 53 29.24 -9.30 15.33
CA LYS A 53 29.62 -9.78 13.99
C LYS A 53 28.61 -10.80 13.47
N ALA A 54 28.20 -11.76 14.31
CA ALA A 54 27.18 -12.75 13.96
C ALA A 54 25.82 -12.10 13.66
N PHE A 55 25.40 -11.12 14.47
CA PHE A 55 24.15 -10.38 14.28
C PHE A 55 24.14 -9.65 12.93
N VAL A 56 25.18 -8.88 12.61
CA VAL A 56 25.28 -8.15 11.35
C VAL A 56 25.33 -9.11 10.15
N LYS A 57 26.04 -10.24 10.28
CA LYS A 57 26.07 -11.27 9.24
C LYS A 57 24.68 -11.87 8.99
N ASN A 58 23.94 -12.17 10.05
CA ASN A 58 22.58 -12.72 9.95
C ASN A 58 21.61 -11.70 9.32
N GLU A 59 21.70 -10.42 9.70
CA GLU A 59 20.92 -9.35 9.06
C GLU A 59 21.20 -9.27 7.55
N ALA A 60 22.47 -9.31 7.15
CA ALA A 60 22.87 -9.27 5.75
C ALA A 60 22.37 -10.50 4.98
N GLN A 61 22.45 -11.69 5.58
CA GLN A 61 21.95 -12.92 4.99
C GLN A 61 20.42 -12.89 4.81
N THR A 62 19.69 -12.49 5.85
CA THR A 62 18.23 -12.34 5.79
C THR A 62 17.81 -11.35 4.69
N GLU A 63 18.57 -10.27 4.53
CA GLU A 63 18.31 -9.27 3.49
C GLU A 63 18.55 -9.83 2.08
N GLN A 64 19.64 -10.58 1.90
CA GLN A 64 19.95 -11.24 0.64
C GLN A 64 18.87 -12.26 0.26
N GLU A 65 18.42 -13.08 1.22
CA GLU A 65 17.34 -14.05 1.00
C GLU A 65 16.03 -13.36 0.57
N ARG A 66 15.66 -12.26 1.22
CA ARG A 66 14.49 -11.46 0.81
C ARG A 66 14.62 -10.88 -0.59
N ALA A 67 15.80 -10.34 -0.93
CA ALA A 67 16.06 -9.80 -2.26
C ALA A 67 15.96 -10.90 -3.33
N GLN A 68 16.49 -12.09 -3.05
CA GLN A 68 16.41 -13.23 -3.95
C GLN A 68 14.96 -13.69 -4.15
N ARG A 69 14.17 -13.79 -3.07
CA ARG A 69 12.74 -14.13 -3.17
C ARG A 69 11.96 -13.11 -3.99
N LEU A 70 12.22 -11.81 -3.80
CA LEU A 70 11.59 -10.75 -4.60
C LEU A 70 11.98 -10.82 -6.08
N ALA A 71 13.23 -11.18 -6.40
CA ALA A 71 13.67 -11.33 -7.78
C ALA A 71 12.92 -12.49 -8.46
N VAL A 72 12.84 -13.66 -7.80
CA VAL A 72 12.08 -14.82 -8.31
C VAL A 72 10.59 -14.48 -8.45
N ALA A 73 10.02 -13.82 -7.43
CA ALA A 73 8.62 -13.41 -7.43
C ALA A 73 8.27 -12.51 -8.61
N SER A 74 9.19 -11.69 -9.12
CA SER A 74 8.92 -10.85 -10.30
C SER A 74 8.58 -11.67 -11.55
N GLU A 75 9.00 -12.93 -11.63
CA GLU A 75 8.74 -13.82 -12.75
C GLU A 75 7.56 -14.78 -12.48
N THR A 76 7.48 -15.32 -11.26
CA THR A 76 6.56 -16.43 -10.93
C THR A 76 5.57 -16.14 -9.81
N GLY A 77 5.68 -15.00 -9.14
CA GLY A 77 4.84 -14.63 -8.01
C GLY A 77 3.39 -14.36 -8.41
N GLN A 78 2.47 -14.42 -7.46
CA GLN A 78 1.11 -13.94 -7.69
C GLN A 78 1.16 -12.46 -8.07
N ARG A 79 0.55 -12.11 -9.19
CA ARG A 79 0.59 -10.74 -9.73
C ARG A 79 -0.46 -9.87 -9.06
N VAL A 80 -0.01 -8.72 -8.57
CA VAL A 80 -0.85 -7.69 -7.96
C VAL A 80 -0.48 -6.34 -8.55
N ALA A 81 -1.47 -5.59 -9.02
CA ALA A 81 -1.28 -4.26 -9.57
C ALA A 81 -1.97 -3.21 -8.71
N ILE A 82 -1.34 -2.04 -8.54
CA ILE A 82 -1.95 -0.87 -7.92
C ILE A 82 -2.24 0.15 -9.02
N ASP A 83 -3.51 0.46 -9.22
CA ASP A 83 -3.97 1.41 -10.22
C ASP A 83 -3.83 2.86 -9.71
N CYS A 84 -2.93 3.61 -10.34
CA CYS A 84 -2.68 5.04 -10.04
C CYS A 84 -3.23 5.98 -11.12
N GLY A 85 -4.09 5.52 -12.03
CA GLY A 85 -4.63 6.29 -13.16
C GLY A 85 -5.52 7.49 -12.81
N TYR A 86 -5.67 7.80 -11.52
CA TYR A 86 -6.54 8.86 -10.99
C TYR A 86 -5.77 10.10 -10.53
N ASP A 87 -4.50 10.25 -10.90
CA ASP A 87 -3.67 11.38 -10.47
C ASP A 87 -4.31 12.75 -10.76
N GLY A 88 -4.98 12.88 -11.92
CA GLY A 88 -5.65 14.12 -12.34
C GLY A 88 -6.87 14.52 -11.51
N ILE A 89 -7.44 13.62 -10.70
CA ILE A 89 -8.60 13.90 -9.84
C ILE A 89 -8.25 13.85 -8.35
N MET A 90 -7.04 13.43 -7.99
CA MET A 90 -6.58 13.37 -6.60
C MET A 90 -6.01 14.72 -6.13
N SER A 91 -6.35 15.11 -4.90
CA SER A 91 -5.67 16.18 -4.17
C SER A 91 -4.22 15.78 -3.80
N ASP A 92 -3.37 16.76 -3.45
CA ASP A 92 -2.00 16.47 -2.98
C ASP A 92 -1.98 15.58 -1.74
N LYS A 93 -3.00 15.69 -0.89
CA LYS A 93 -3.19 14.85 0.30
C LYS A 93 -3.43 13.40 -0.08
N GLU A 94 -4.26 13.15 -1.09
CA GLU A 94 -4.57 11.81 -1.58
C GLU A 94 -3.36 11.18 -2.28
N VAL A 95 -2.62 11.94 -3.09
CA VAL A 95 -1.34 11.49 -3.68
C VAL A 95 -0.31 11.13 -2.59
N SER A 96 -0.18 11.98 -1.57
CA SER A 96 0.68 11.76 -0.40
C SER A 96 0.23 10.57 0.46
N SER A 97 -1.07 10.28 0.50
CA SER A 97 -1.64 9.12 1.18
C SER A 97 -1.35 7.84 0.39
N LEU A 98 -1.71 7.80 -0.90
CA LEU A 98 -1.54 6.65 -1.78
C LEU A 98 -0.07 6.23 -1.88
N SER A 99 0.86 7.18 -2.03
CA SER A 99 2.30 6.87 -2.05
C SER A 99 2.80 6.19 -0.76
N LYS A 100 2.26 6.57 0.41
CA LYS A 100 2.55 5.88 1.69
C LYS A 100 1.93 4.48 1.71
N GLN A 101 0.72 4.32 1.20
CA GLN A 101 0.07 3.01 1.11
C GLN A 101 0.87 2.07 0.19
N ILE A 102 1.31 2.52 -0.99
CA ILE A 102 2.18 1.74 -1.90
C ILE A 102 3.48 1.34 -1.20
N LYS A 103 4.12 2.27 -0.47
CA LYS A 103 5.30 1.96 0.36
C LYS A 103 5.01 0.84 1.37
N PHE A 104 3.86 0.87 2.04
CA PHE A 104 3.48 -0.18 2.98
C PHE A 104 3.21 -1.51 2.26
N CYS A 105 2.56 -1.50 1.10
CA CYS A 105 2.38 -2.67 0.25
C CYS A 105 3.73 -3.33 -0.07
N TYR A 106 4.68 -2.57 -0.62
CA TYR A 106 6.01 -3.09 -0.94
C TYR A 106 6.74 -3.62 0.30
N GLY A 107 6.62 -2.92 1.43
CA GLY A 107 7.16 -3.36 2.71
C GLY A 107 6.60 -4.72 3.15
N THR A 108 5.29 -4.93 3.03
CA THR A 108 4.61 -6.18 3.34
C THR A 108 5.07 -7.29 2.40
N ILE A 109 5.05 -7.03 1.09
CA ILE A 109 5.47 -7.99 0.06
C ILE A 109 6.91 -8.47 0.27
N ARG A 110 7.83 -7.55 0.56
CA ARG A 110 9.24 -7.87 0.84
C ARG A 110 9.46 -8.77 2.07
N ARG A 111 8.47 -8.88 2.97
CA ARG A 111 8.54 -9.75 4.15
C ARG A 111 7.87 -11.10 3.96
N MET A 112 7.15 -11.31 2.85
CA MET A 112 6.48 -12.58 2.56
C MET A 112 7.51 -13.70 2.30
N ASP A 113 7.09 -14.92 2.60
CA ASP A 113 7.84 -16.12 2.23
C ASP A 113 7.68 -16.46 0.75
N ASP A 114 6.54 -16.10 0.14
CA ASP A 114 6.31 -16.15 -1.30
C ASP A 114 5.80 -14.78 -1.79
N PRO A 115 6.68 -13.85 -2.16
CA PRO A 115 6.27 -12.48 -2.49
C PRO A 115 5.38 -12.37 -3.73
N PHE A 116 4.54 -11.33 -3.75
CA PHE A 116 3.81 -10.92 -4.95
C PHE A 116 4.73 -10.26 -5.99
N ALA A 117 4.39 -10.45 -7.27
CA ALA A 117 4.89 -9.61 -8.36
C ALA A 117 4.10 -8.29 -8.36
N LEU A 118 4.67 -7.24 -7.75
CA LEU A 118 3.99 -5.94 -7.65
C LEU A 118 4.18 -5.11 -8.91
N THR A 119 3.07 -4.63 -9.46
CA THR A 119 3.01 -3.62 -10.53
C THR A 119 2.38 -2.34 -10.00
N VAL A 120 2.89 -1.18 -10.40
CA VAL A 120 2.22 0.12 -10.15
C VAL A 120 1.92 0.74 -11.52
N THR A 121 0.65 0.79 -11.91
CA THR A 121 0.25 1.32 -13.22
C THR A 121 0.14 2.84 -13.18
N ASP A 122 0.20 3.48 -14.34
CA ASP A 122 0.03 4.94 -14.51
C ASP A 122 0.99 5.78 -13.65
N CYS A 123 2.10 5.18 -13.23
CA CYS A 123 3.21 5.80 -12.51
C CYS A 123 4.34 6.13 -13.49
N THR A 124 4.06 6.99 -14.46
CA THR A 124 5.05 7.42 -15.46
C THR A 124 6.00 8.48 -14.90
N ASP A 125 7.16 8.64 -15.53
CA ASP A 125 8.09 9.73 -15.21
C ASP A 125 7.38 11.09 -15.28
N GLY A 126 7.58 11.90 -14.23
CA GLY A 126 6.94 13.20 -14.09
C GLY A 126 5.52 13.19 -13.48
N SER A 127 4.89 12.03 -13.29
CA SER A 127 3.61 11.96 -12.55
C SER A 127 3.79 12.37 -11.08
N ARG A 128 2.73 12.85 -10.44
CA ARG A 128 2.80 13.27 -9.03
C ARG A 128 3.03 12.07 -8.11
N ILE A 129 2.46 10.91 -8.46
CA ILE A 129 2.69 9.65 -7.76
C ILE A 129 4.15 9.19 -7.89
N ALA A 130 4.74 9.20 -9.08
CA ALA A 130 6.16 8.84 -9.26
C ALA A 130 7.07 9.75 -8.40
N SER A 131 6.83 11.05 -8.44
CA SER A 131 7.57 12.04 -7.64
C SER A 131 7.41 11.79 -6.13
N ALA A 132 6.21 11.44 -5.67
CA ALA A 132 5.96 11.10 -4.27
C ALA A 132 6.67 9.81 -3.85
N LEU A 133 6.74 8.80 -4.72
CA LEU A 133 7.40 7.52 -4.46
C LEU A 133 8.93 7.62 -4.41
N GLN A 134 9.55 8.54 -5.17
CA GLN A 134 10.99 8.79 -5.12
C GLN A 134 11.48 9.11 -3.69
N ARG A 135 10.65 9.74 -2.86
CA ARG A 135 10.94 10.04 -1.45
C ARG A 135 11.18 8.79 -0.60
N PHE A 136 10.78 7.62 -1.09
CA PHE A 136 10.95 6.33 -0.45
C PHE A 136 11.99 5.43 -1.13
N SER A 137 12.76 5.99 -2.07
CA SER A 137 13.72 5.27 -2.90
C SER A 137 13.07 4.11 -3.66
N ALA A 138 11.89 4.38 -4.25
CA ALA A 138 11.17 3.41 -5.06
C ALA A 138 11.93 2.98 -6.33
N ASP A 139 12.94 3.76 -6.75
CA ASP A 139 13.91 3.39 -7.79
C ASP A 139 14.67 2.09 -7.48
N LYS A 140 14.72 1.69 -6.20
CA LYS A 140 15.39 0.46 -5.74
C LYS A 140 14.42 -0.69 -5.52
N TRP A 141 13.13 -0.50 -5.79
CA TRP A 141 12.12 -1.52 -5.55
C TRP A 141 11.99 -2.40 -6.78
N SER A 142 11.76 -3.70 -6.56
CA SER A 142 11.41 -4.61 -7.65
C SER A 142 9.92 -4.42 -7.98
N ILE A 143 9.62 -3.47 -8.87
CA ILE A 143 8.27 -3.16 -9.36
C ILE A 143 8.25 -3.27 -10.88
N GLN A 144 7.21 -3.88 -11.43
CA GLN A 144 6.94 -3.90 -12.86
C GLN A 144 6.11 -2.69 -13.30
N LEU A 145 6.39 -2.17 -14.49
CA LEU A 145 5.68 -1.07 -15.15
C LEU A 145 5.13 -1.55 -16.51
N GLN A 146 4.29 -2.58 -16.53
CA GLN A 146 3.77 -3.19 -17.75
C GLN A 146 2.27 -3.49 -17.64
N PRO A 147 1.51 -3.40 -18.74
CA PRO A 147 0.13 -3.84 -18.78
C PRO A 147 0.07 -5.37 -18.68
N ALA A 148 -0.86 -5.86 -17.86
CA ALA A 148 -1.06 -7.29 -17.65
C ALA A 148 -2.29 -7.82 -18.41
N SER A 149 -2.23 -9.08 -18.85
CA SER A 149 -3.40 -9.85 -19.27
C SER A 149 -4.08 -10.49 -18.05
N ASP A 150 -5.31 -11.00 -18.23
CA ASP A 150 -6.02 -11.79 -17.20
C ASP A 150 -6.28 -11.01 -15.90
N LEU A 151 -6.70 -9.75 -16.07
CA LEU A 151 -6.97 -8.81 -14.98
C LEU A 151 -8.27 -9.17 -14.23
N VAL A 152 -8.22 -9.07 -12.91
CA VAL A 152 -9.39 -9.05 -12.03
C VAL A 152 -9.33 -7.76 -11.21
N PHE A 153 -10.25 -6.84 -11.47
CA PHE A 153 -10.32 -5.57 -10.74
C PHE A 153 -11.03 -5.76 -9.40
N LEU A 154 -10.31 -5.52 -8.31
CA LEU A 154 -10.85 -5.59 -6.96
C LEU A 154 -11.61 -4.30 -6.64
N THR A 155 -12.92 -4.43 -6.46
CA THR A 155 -13.80 -3.31 -6.12
C THR A 155 -14.89 -3.77 -5.15
N PRO A 156 -15.20 -3.01 -4.10
CA PRO A 156 -16.23 -3.39 -3.13
C PRO A 156 -17.63 -3.52 -3.75
N ASP A 157 -17.86 -2.83 -4.88
CA ASP A 157 -19.15 -2.80 -5.57
C ASP A 157 -19.38 -4.01 -6.49
N SER A 158 -18.38 -4.89 -6.68
CA SER A 158 -18.51 -6.04 -7.57
C SER A 158 -19.56 -7.02 -7.06
N PRO A 159 -20.41 -7.59 -7.93
CA PRO A 159 -21.33 -8.66 -7.54
C PRO A 159 -20.62 -10.01 -7.31
N ASN A 160 -19.36 -10.16 -7.75
CA ASN A 160 -18.63 -11.42 -7.68
C ASN A 160 -17.74 -11.47 -6.44
N LEU A 161 -17.73 -12.60 -5.74
CA LEU A 161 -16.88 -12.80 -4.57
C LEU A 161 -15.52 -13.36 -4.95
N LEU A 162 -14.46 -12.78 -4.39
CA LEU A 162 -13.14 -13.38 -4.41
C LEU A 162 -13.07 -14.47 -3.35
N SER A 163 -13.21 -15.73 -3.75
CA SER A 163 -13.13 -16.88 -2.84
C SER A 163 -11.70 -17.39 -2.64
N THR A 164 -10.89 -17.39 -3.69
CA THR A 164 -9.50 -17.87 -3.68
C THR A 164 -8.63 -17.02 -4.62
N LEU A 165 -7.31 -17.03 -4.41
CA LEU A 165 -6.37 -16.43 -5.34
C LEU A 165 -5.98 -17.40 -6.45
N ASP A 166 -6.13 -16.95 -7.69
CA ASP A 166 -5.68 -17.64 -8.88
C ASP A 166 -4.35 -17.06 -9.38
N ARG A 167 -3.33 -17.91 -9.43
CA ARG A 167 -1.97 -17.56 -9.87
C ARG A 167 -1.91 -17.11 -11.33
N SER A 168 -2.87 -17.54 -12.16
CA SER A 168 -2.92 -17.11 -13.56
C SER A 168 -3.50 -15.70 -13.74
N LYS A 169 -4.10 -15.12 -12.69
CA LYS A 169 -4.73 -13.79 -12.74
C LYS A 169 -3.80 -12.68 -12.23
N VAL A 170 -4.14 -11.44 -12.59
CA VAL A 170 -3.56 -10.23 -12.00
C VAL A 170 -4.63 -9.48 -11.25
N TYR A 171 -4.46 -9.34 -9.93
CA TYR A 171 -5.41 -8.63 -9.09
C TYR A 171 -5.09 -7.14 -9.07
N VAL A 172 -5.97 -6.33 -9.64
CA VAL A 172 -5.82 -4.86 -9.72
C VAL A 172 -6.53 -4.21 -8.54
N ILE A 173 -5.83 -3.39 -7.78
CA ILE A 173 -6.34 -2.68 -6.61
C ILE A 173 -6.40 -1.19 -6.95
N GLY A 174 -7.62 -0.65 -7.02
CA GLY A 174 -7.84 0.78 -7.19
C GLY A 174 -7.60 1.58 -5.91
N SER A 175 -7.30 2.87 -6.05
CA SER A 175 -7.25 3.81 -4.92
C SER A 175 -8.64 4.02 -4.30
N SER A 176 -8.71 4.11 -2.98
CA SER A 176 -9.95 4.48 -2.25
C SER A 176 -10.37 5.94 -2.46
N ALA A 177 -9.56 6.75 -3.15
CA ALA A 177 -9.88 8.14 -3.53
C ALA A 177 -10.89 8.23 -4.69
N ILE A 178 -11.26 7.09 -5.29
CA ILE A 178 -12.23 7.04 -6.37
C ILE A 178 -13.65 7.03 -5.78
N PRO A 179 -14.60 7.82 -6.32
CA PRO A 179 -15.99 7.74 -5.89
C PRO A 179 -16.58 6.33 -6.04
N PRO A 180 -17.47 5.89 -5.13
CA PRO A 180 -18.12 4.58 -5.21
C PRO A 180 -18.74 4.32 -6.59
N GLY A 181 -18.65 3.07 -7.06
CA GLY A 181 -19.18 2.62 -8.35
C GLY A 181 -18.34 2.97 -9.58
N ARG A 182 -17.41 3.93 -9.52
CA ARG A 182 -16.63 4.33 -10.71
C ARG A 182 -15.61 3.28 -11.13
N SER A 183 -14.94 2.62 -10.18
CA SER A 183 -14.00 1.53 -10.49
C SER A 183 -14.70 0.35 -11.16
N LEU A 184 -15.90 -0.01 -10.68
CA LEU A 184 -16.73 -1.05 -11.29
C LEU A 184 -17.16 -0.66 -12.71
N GLN A 185 -17.64 0.57 -12.90
CA GLN A 185 -18.04 1.07 -14.24
C GLN A 185 -16.86 1.07 -15.22
N ALA A 186 -15.69 1.55 -14.79
CA ALA A 186 -14.49 1.58 -15.62
C ALA A 186 -14.04 0.16 -16.02
N ALA A 187 -13.95 -0.77 -15.07
CA ALA A 187 -13.58 -2.15 -15.34
C ALA A 187 -14.59 -2.85 -16.27
N THR A 188 -15.90 -2.65 -16.03
CA THR A 188 -16.97 -3.24 -16.85
C THR A 188 -16.94 -2.69 -18.28
N ALA A 189 -16.73 -1.38 -18.45
CA ALA A 189 -16.63 -0.74 -19.76
C ALA A 189 -15.44 -1.26 -20.58
N LEU A 190 -14.38 -1.71 -19.91
CA LEU A 190 -13.20 -2.33 -20.52
C LEU A 190 -13.33 -3.85 -20.68
N GLY A 191 -14.46 -4.45 -20.25
CA GLY A 191 -14.67 -5.90 -20.28
C GLY A 191 -13.77 -6.68 -19.32
N VAL A 192 -13.25 -6.03 -18.28
CA VAL A 192 -12.37 -6.62 -17.28
C VAL A 192 -13.19 -7.32 -16.20
N GLU A 193 -12.75 -8.51 -15.77
CA GLU A 193 -13.37 -9.25 -14.67
C GLU A 193 -13.29 -8.43 -13.38
N THR A 194 -14.31 -8.51 -12.53
CA THR A 194 -14.30 -7.82 -11.23
C THR A 194 -14.62 -8.79 -10.11
N ALA A 195 -14.08 -8.53 -8.92
CA ALA A 195 -14.41 -9.25 -7.71
C ALA A 195 -14.35 -8.31 -6.48
N ARG A 196 -15.07 -8.66 -5.42
CA ARG A 196 -14.98 -8.02 -4.10
C ARG A 196 -14.43 -8.98 -3.05
N LEU A 197 -13.83 -8.44 -2.01
CA LEU A 197 -13.46 -9.22 -0.83
C LEU A 197 -14.73 -9.65 -0.07
N PRO A 198 -14.75 -10.83 0.58
CA PRO A 198 -15.93 -11.36 1.27
C PRO A 198 -16.15 -10.72 2.66
N ILE A 199 -16.05 -9.39 2.74
CA ILE A 199 -16.15 -8.64 4.01
C ILE A 199 -17.57 -8.72 4.57
N GLN A 200 -18.57 -8.62 3.70
CA GLN A 200 -19.98 -8.57 4.12
C GLN A 200 -20.47 -9.93 4.63
N GLU A 201 -19.87 -11.00 4.12
CA GLU A 201 -20.17 -12.38 4.46
C GLU A 201 -19.61 -12.77 5.84
N PHE A 202 -18.42 -12.26 6.19
CA PHE A 202 -17.72 -12.62 7.43
C PHE A 202 -17.72 -11.53 8.50
N VAL A 203 -18.05 -10.29 8.13
CA VAL A 203 -18.11 -9.12 9.04
C VAL A 203 -19.40 -8.32 8.77
N PRO A 204 -20.58 -8.91 9.04
CA PRO A 204 -21.87 -8.33 8.63
C PRO A 204 -22.20 -7.01 9.32
N ASP A 205 -21.64 -6.76 10.51
CA ASP A 205 -21.85 -5.52 11.29
C ASP A 205 -21.13 -4.29 10.68
N ARG A 206 -20.32 -4.50 9.64
CA ARG A 206 -19.50 -3.46 9.00
C ARG A 206 -20.20 -2.86 7.78
N HIS A 207 -21.21 -2.02 8.03
CA HIS A 207 -22.09 -1.50 6.98
C HIS A 207 -21.43 -0.45 6.06
N THR A 208 -20.56 0.42 6.56
CA THR A 208 -20.01 1.58 5.80
C THR A 208 -18.53 1.50 5.45
N ASP A 209 -17.75 0.65 6.14
CA ASP A 209 -16.28 0.70 6.08
C ASP A 209 -15.66 -0.31 5.09
N HIS A 210 -16.46 -0.85 4.17
CA HIS A 210 -16.00 -1.84 3.20
C HIS A 210 -15.04 -1.27 2.14
N ILE A 211 -14.91 0.07 2.06
CA ILE A 211 -13.86 0.73 1.29
C ILE A 211 -12.58 0.71 2.12
N LEU A 212 -11.58 -0.02 1.64
CA LEU A 212 -10.30 -0.22 2.32
C LEU A 212 -9.18 0.59 1.70
N ASN A 213 -8.16 0.90 2.51
CA ASN A 213 -6.89 1.37 2.00
C ASN A 213 -6.23 0.27 1.14
N VAL A 214 -5.47 0.67 0.13
CA VAL A 214 -4.76 -0.23 -0.80
C VAL A 214 -3.85 -1.19 -0.04
N ASN A 215 -3.13 -0.71 0.98
CA ASN A 215 -2.25 -1.58 1.78
C ASN A 215 -3.01 -2.62 2.60
N THR A 216 -4.21 -2.29 3.09
CA THR A 216 -5.04 -3.25 3.82
C THR A 216 -5.51 -4.36 2.90
N VAL A 217 -5.88 -4.04 1.65
CA VAL A 217 -6.21 -5.06 0.65
C VAL A 217 -4.99 -5.96 0.39
N VAL A 218 -3.79 -5.40 0.19
CA VAL A 218 -2.56 -6.20 0.00
C VAL A 218 -2.25 -7.09 1.21
N GLU A 219 -2.44 -6.59 2.43
CA GLU A 219 -2.27 -7.37 3.66
C GLU A 219 -3.25 -8.55 3.73
N ILE A 220 -4.52 -8.33 3.37
CA ILE A 220 -5.53 -9.39 3.28
C ILE A 220 -5.11 -10.45 2.26
N LEU A 221 -4.77 -10.04 1.03
CA LEU A 221 -4.36 -10.99 -0.01
C LEU A 221 -3.11 -11.78 0.41
N ALA A 222 -2.15 -11.13 1.07
CA ALA A 222 -0.93 -11.78 1.56
C ALA A 222 -1.24 -12.84 2.64
N SER A 223 -2.18 -12.56 3.55
CA SER A 223 -2.65 -13.50 4.57
C SER A 223 -3.36 -14.71 3.94
N ILE A 224 -4.24 -14.49 2.97
CA ILE A 224 -4.91 -15.58 2.23
C ILE A 224 -3.89 -16.44 1.48
N GLN A 225 -2.88 -15.82 0.84
CA GLN A 225 -1.83 -16.57 0.16
C GLN A 225 -0.98 -17.40 1.15
N ALA A 226 -0.81 -16.92 2.39
CA ALA A 226 -0.12 -17.67 3.44
C ALA A 226 -0.93 -18.86 3.98
N GLY A 227 -2.17 -19.05 3.52
CA GLY A 227 -3.04 -20.18 3.87
C GLY A 227 -4.01 -19.91 5.00
N ASN A 228 -4.15 -18.67 5.45
CA ASN A 228 -5.16 -18.29 6.43
C ASN A 228 -6.56 -18.27 5.81
N ASP A 229 -7.58 -18.54 6.61
CA ASP A 229 -8.97 -18.40 6.20
C ASP A 229 -9.43 -16.93 6.18
N TRP A 230 -10.54 -16.67 5.48
CA TRP A 230 -11.13 -15.33 5.36
C TRP A 230 -11.58 -14.73 6.70
N PRO A 231 -12.33 -15.42 7.58
CA PRO A 231 -12.68 -14.91 8.89
C PRO A 231 -11.49 -14.40 9.71
N THR A 232 -10.45 -15.24 9.85
CA THR A 232 -9.22 -14.91 10.60
C THR A 232 -8.50 -13.72 9.99
N THR A 233 -8.29 -13.77 8.67
CA THR A 233 -7.62 -12.70 7.93
C THR A 233 -8.33 -11.35 8.09
N LEU A 234 -9.65 -11.34 7.94
CA LEU A 234 -10.44 -10.11 8.04
C LEU A 234 -10.46 -9.58 9.48
N ALA A 235 -10.52 -10.44 10.49
CA ALA A 235 -10.45 -10.02 11.89
C ALA A 235 -9.09 -9.39 12.27
N GLU A 236 -7.99 -9.84 11.64
CA GLU A 236 -6.65 -9.33 11.89
C GLU A 236 -6.31 -8.06 11.10
N CYS A 237 -6.66 -8.03 9.81
CA CYS A 237 -6.26 -6.95 8.91
C CYS A 237 -7.20 -5.74 8.95
N LEU A 238 -8.48 -5.94 9.27
CA LEU A 238 -9.42 -4.83 9.27
C LEU A 238 -9.16 -3.88 10.46
N PRO A 239 -9.25 -2.56 10.24
CA PRO A 239 -9.19 -1.60 11.34
C PRO A 239 -10.28 -1.92 12.36
N LYS A 240 -9.88 -2.04 13.63
CA LYS A 240 -10.84 -2.23 14.73
C LYS A 240 -11.63 -0.93 14.90
N VAL A 241 -12.94 -1.02 14.72
CA VAL A 241 -13.86 0.06 15.10
C VAL A 241 -13.82 0.12 16.63
N LEU A 242 -13.36 1.25 17.18
CA LEU A 242 -13.37 1.53 18.62
C LEU A 242 -14.78 1.94 19.06
#